data_AF-A0A935JVC5-F1
#
_entry.id   AF-A0A935JVC5-F1
#
_cell.length_a   1.000
_cell.length_b   1.000
_cell.length_c   1.000
_cell.angle_alpha   90.00
_cell.angle_beta   90.00
_cell.angle_gamma   90.00
#
_symmetry.space_group_name_H-M   'P 1'
#
loop_
_entity.id
_entity.type
_entity.pdbx_description
1 polymer ?
#
loop_
_entity_poly.entity_id
_entity_poly.type
_entity_poly.pdbx_seq_one_letter_code
_entity_poly.pdbx_strand_id
1 'polypeptide(L)'
;MNKFIYLIVLILSVAFFAAVASAQTPPKFSQYAAKVEKTKSVTVNLKSHKDASMFRTNLRNAAKEGVNFAGHFILTGWGCGTNCSQWAVIDARNGKVFFPKEFAGTGSGFCELPKNGLPSDAPKQEEPEYPDVVIFKANSRMAVINGFTGGGLNKENAKCGNYFFEWTGTKLKQVKFIEGKRVDTP
;
A
#
# COMPACT_ATOMS: atom_id res chain seq x y z
N MET A 1 -56.89 -3.40 6.54
CA MET A 1 -55.95 -3.03 5.46
C MET A 1 -54.71 -2.28 5.98
N ASN A 2 -54.84 -1.35 6.94
CA ASN A 2 -53.71 -0.53 7.40
C ASN A 2 -52.61 -1.30 8.15
N LYS A 3 -52.92 -2.35 8.91
CA LYS A 3 -51.92 -3.15 9.66
C LYS A 3 -50.91 -3.89 8.75
N PHE A 4 -51.31 -4.29 7.55
CA PHE A 4 -50.42 -4.93 6.56
C PHE A 4 -49.47 -3.91 5.91
N ILE A 5 -49.92 -2.67 5.73
CA ILE A 5 -49.11 -1.58 5.19
C ILE A 5 -48.01 -1.18 6.19
N TYR A 6 -48.33 -1.08 7.49
CA TYR A 6 -47.32 -0.79 8.52
C TYR A 6 -46.25 -1.90 8.64
N LEU A 7 -46.63 -3.18 8.47
CA LEU A 7 -45.67 -4.30 8.52
C LEU A 7 -44.69 -4.26 7.34
N ILE A 8 -45.18 -3.96 6.13
CA ILE A 8 -44.34 -3.86 4.91
C ILE A 8 -43.41 -2.65 4.98
N VAL A 9 -43.89 -1.51 5.48
CA VAL A 9 -43.06 -0.31 5.69
C VAL A 9 -41.97 -0.55 6.75
N LEU A 10 -42.29 -1.29 7.83
CA LEU A 10 -41.30 -1.64 8.86
C LEU A 10 -40.20 -2.55 8.31
N ILE A 11 -40.56 -3.56 7.52
CA ILE A 11 -39.58 -4.50 6.90
C ILE A 11 -38.69 -3.78 5.89
N LEU A 12 -39.25 -2.86 5.09
CA LEU A 12 -38.46 -2.02 4.17
C LEU A 12 -37.53 -1.05 4.90
N SER A 13 -37.93 -0.50 6.06
CA SER A 13 -37.05 0.36 6.87
C SER A 13 -35.88 -0.38 7.53
N VAL A 14 -36.07 -1.65 7.94
CA VAL A 14 -35.01 -2.47 8.54
C VAL A 14 -33.99 -2.91 7.47
N ALA A 15 -34.45 -3.22 6.26
CA ALA A 15 -33.57 -3.57 5.15
C ALA A 15 -32.69 -2.39 4.69
N PHE A 16 -33.18 -1.14 4.82
CA PHE A 16 -32.41 0.04 4.45
C PHE A 16 -31.29 0.39 5.45
N PHE A 17 -31.44 0.02 6.74
CA PHE A 17 -30.40 0.25 7.76
C PHE A 17 -29.23 -0.74 7.68
N ALA A 18 -29.44 -1.97 7.18
CA ALA A 18 -28.39 -2.99 7.10
C ALA A 18 -27.33 -2.71 6.01
N ALA A 19 -27.62 -1.86 5.03
CA ALA A 19 -26.70 -1.54 3.93
C ALA A 19 -25.62 -0.49 4.31
N VAL A 20 -25.72 0.15 5.48
CA VAL A 20 -24.86 1.29 5.85
C VAL A 20 -23.58 0.85 6.60
N ALA A 21 -23.41 -0.43 6.92
CA ALA A 21 -22.29 -0.91 7.74
C ALA A 21 -21.05 -1.44 6.96
N SER A 22 -21.02 -1.31 5.62
CA SER A 22 -19.92 -1.84 4.79
C SER A 22 -18.65 -0.97 4.76
N ALA A 23 -18.55 0.08 5.58
CA ALA A 23 -17.49 1.07 5.44
C ALA A 23 -16.09 0.64 5.96
N GLN A 24 -15.95 -0.31 6.88
CA GLN A 24 -14.84 -0.23 7.87
C GLN A 24 -13.90 -1.44 8.04
N THR A 25 -13.73 -2.35 7.07
CA THR A 25 -12.75 -3.44 7.22
C THR A 25 -11.59 -3.31 6.22
N PRO A 26 -10.33 -3.25 6.68
CA PRO A 26 -9.15 -3.29 5.83
C PRO A 26 -9.11 -4.58 4.97
N PRO A 27 -8.82 -4.48 3.66
CA PRO A 27 -8.58 -5.66 2.82
C PRO A 27 -7.42 -6.49 3.37
N LYS A 28 -7.54 -7.82 3.33
CA LYS A 28 -6.50 -8.74 3.82
C LYS A 28 -5.47 -9.05 2.73
N PHE A 29 -4.21 -9.24 3.11
CA PHE A 29 -3.15 -9.64 2.17
C PHE A 29 -3.45 -10.97 1.48
N SER A 30 -4.09 -11.89 2.19
CA SER A 30 -4.56 -13.19 1.70
C SER A 30 -5.57 -13.09 0.54
N GLN A 31 -6.33 -11.98 0.42
CA GLN A 31 -7.22 -11.76 -0.73
C GLN A 31 -6.44 -11.47 -2.03
N TYR A 32 -5.16 -11.10 -1.92
CA TYR A 32 -4.27 -10.77 -3.03
C TYR A 32 -3.12 -11.77 -3.13
N ALA A 33 -3.36 -13.05 -2.82
CA ALA A 33 -2.32 -14.08 -2.76
C ALA A 33 -1.51 -14.21 -4.06
N ALA A 34 -0.20 -14.42 -3.90
CA ALA A 34 0.76 -14.69 -4.96
C ALA A 34 1.65 -15.88 -4.59
N LYS A 35 1.95 -16.74 -5.57
CA LYS A 35 2.91 -17.84 -5.39
C LYS A 35 4.32 -17.28 -5.37
N VAL A 36 5.07 -17.56 -4.30
CA VAL A 36 6.44 -17.08 -4.12
C VAL A 36 7.42 -17.95 -4.90
N GLU A 37 8.21 -17.32 -5.77
CA GLU A 37 9.33 -17.89 -6.49
C GLU A 37 10.61 -17.82 -5.64
N LYS A 38 11.48 -18.82 -5.79
CA LYS A 38 12.72 -18.94 -5.00
C LYS A 38 13.92 -18.24 -5.66
N THR A 39 13.67 -17.22 -6.47
CA THR A 39 14.74 -16.45 -7.13
C THR A 39 15.53 -15.68 -6.07
N LYS A 40 16.82 -16.04 -5.93
CA LYS A 40 17.71 -15.45 -4.92
C LYS A 40 18.35 -14.14 -5.37
N SER A 41 18.55 -13.97 -6.68
CA SER A 41 19.11 -12.72 -7.21
C SER A 41 18.78 -12.53 -8.69
N VAL A 42 18.88 -11.28 -9.15
CA VAL A 42 18.68 -10.90 -10.56
C VAL A 42 19.65 -9.78 -10.97
N THR A 43 20.08 -9.76 -12.23
CA THR A 43 20.78 -8.60 -12.77
C THR A 43 19.79 -7.50 -13.11
N VAL A 44 19.92 -6.33 -12.47
CA VAL A 44 19.04 -5.18 -12.71
C VAL A 44 19.23 -4.61 -14.12
N ASN A 45 18.13 -4.48 -14.87
CA ASN A 45 18.10 -3.78 -16.14
C ASN A 45 17.93 -2.26 -15.91
N LEU A 46 19.06 -1.56 -15.74
CA LEU A 46 19.07 -0.10 -15.51
C LEU A 46 18.58 0.73 -16.71
N LYS A 47 18.46 0.13 -17.90
CA LYS A 47 17.92 0.80 -19.09
C LYS A 47 16.39 0.73 -19.16
N SER A 48 15.77 -0.10 -18.32
CA SER A 48 14.32 -0.33 -18.37
C SER A 48 13.48 0.83 -17.85
N HIS A 49 14.09 1.78 -17.13
CA HIS A 49 13.42 2.98 -16.65
C HIS A 49 14.40 4.16 -16.62
N LYS A 50 13.93 5.36 -16.97
CA LYS A 50 14.76 6.58 -17.04
C LYS A 50 15.47 6.90 -15.71
N ASP A 51 14.83 6.62 -14.59
CA ASP A 51 15.36 6.94 -13.26
C ASP A 51 16.22 5.82 -12.65
N ALA A 52 16.27 4.62 -13.26
CA ALA A 52 16.96 3.48 -12.66
C ALA A 52 18.48 3.69 -12.53
N SER A 53 19.10 4.42 -13.46
CA SER A 53 20.55 4.72 -13.42
C SER A 53 20.94 5.57 -12.20
N MET A 54 20.05 6.49 -11.80
CA MET A 54 20.24 7.36 -10.63
C MET A 54 20.34 6.55 -9.33
N PHE A 55 19.55 5.49 -9.20
CA PHE A 55 19.45 4.65 -7.99
C PHE A 55 20.12 3.26 -8.15
N ARG A 56 21.08 3.14 -9.07
CA ARG A 56 21.70 1.87 -9.44
C ARG A 56 22.25 1.06 -8.26
N THR A 57 22.79 1.71 -7.23
CA THR A 57 23.36 1.04 -6.06
C THR A 57 22.27 0.42 -5.20
N ASN A 58 21.23 1.18 -4.86
CA ASN A 58 20.07 0.69 -4.11
C ASN A 58 19.41 -0.49 -4.83
N LEU A 59 19.15 -0.35 -6.13
CA LEU A 59 18.52 -1.40 -6.93
C LEU A 59 19.38 -2.67 -6.99
N ARG A 60 20.70 -2.54 -7.18
CA ARG A 60 21.62 -3.70 -7.22
C ARG A 60 21.76 -4.39 -5.87
N ASN A 61 21.69 -3.65 -4.77
CA ASN A 61 21.75 -4.23 -3.43
C ASN A 61 20.46 -5.02 -3.15
N ALA A 62 19.29 -4.41 -3.37
CA ALA A 62 18.01 -5.08 -3.23
C ALA A 62 17.89 -6.33 -4.12
N ALA A 63 18.41 -6.26 -5.35
CA ALA A 63 18.38 -7.39 -6.28
C ALA A 63 19.20 -8.62 -5.82
N LYS A 64 20.04 -8.49 -4.79
CA LYS A 64 20.78 -9.60 -4.16
C LYS A 64 20.05 -10.24 -2.99
N GLU A 65 19.04 -9.56 -2.44
CA GLU A 65 18.26 -10.03 -1.28
C GLU A 65 17.19 -11.05 -1.69
N GLY A 66 16.77 -11.02 -2.95
CA GLY A 66 15.80 -11.96 -3.53
C GLY A 66 14.35 -11.49 -3.43
N VAL A 67 13.43 -12.36 -3.86
CA VAL A 67 12.00 -12.07 -3.94
C VAL A 67 11.40 -11.79 -2.55
N ASN A 68 10.78 -10.63 -2.39
CA ASN A 68 10.13 -10.21 -1.16
C ASN A 68 8.71 -9.64 -1.37
N PHE A 69 8.23 -9.56 -2.61
CA PHE A 69 6.94 -8.96 -2.96
C PHE A 69 6.24 -9.64 -4.13
N ALA A 70 4.90 -9.71 -4.10
CA ALA A 70 4.05 -10.08 -5.23
C ALA A 70 4.48 -11.36 -6.01
N GLY A 71 4.99 -12.35 -5.28
CA GLY A 71 5.37 -13.66 -5.78
C GLY A 71 6.73 -13.74 -6.48
N HIS A 72 7.14 -12.74 -7.24
CA HIS A 72 8.43 -12.75 -7.97
C HIS A 72 9.03 -11.34 -8.14
N PHE A 73 8.53 -10.37 -7.38
CA PHE A 73 9.04 -9.02 -7.39
C PHE A 73 9.89 -8.76 -6.15
N ILE A 74 10.73 -7.75 -6.27
CA ILE A 74 11.53 -7.20 -5.18
C ILE A 74 11.05 -5.76 -4.99
N LEU A 75 10.43 -5.45 -3.86
CA LEU A 75 10.09 -4.10 -3.44
C LEU A 75 11.18 -3.59 -2.51
N THR A 76 11.72 -2.42 -2.81
CA THR A 76 12.81 -1.80 -2.07
C THR A 76 12.59 -0.29 -1.94
N GLY A 77 13.10 0.30 -0.87
CA GLY A 77 12.97 1.72 -0.57
C GLY A 77 14.24 2.34 -0.04
N TRP A 78 14.33 3.66 -0.12
CA TRP A 78 15.41 4.48 0.43
C TRP A 78 14.89 5.87 0.77
N GLY A 79 15.63 6.63 1.59
CA GLY A 79 15.25 8.00 1.95
C GLY A 79 15.30 8.96 0.74
N CYS A 80 14.34 9.88 0.67
CA CYS A 80 14.33 11.00 -0.31
C CYS A 80 14.42 12.38 0.34
N GLY A 81 14.64 12.45 1.65
CA GLY A 81 14.67 13.68 2.45
C GLY A 81 14.04 13.44 3.82
N THR A 82 13.80 14.51 4.58
CA THR A 82 13.19 14.45 5.92
C THR A 82 11.78 13.87 5.83
N ASN A 83 11.50 12.81 6.61
CA ASN A 83 10.22 12.10 6.65
C ASN A 83 9.72 11.60 5.27
N CYS A 84 10.64 11.35 4.33
CA CYS A 84 10.36 10.98 2.94
C CYS A 84 11.10 9.69 2.56
N SER A 85 10.41 8.75 1.93
CA SER A 85 11.01 7.57 1.29
C SER A 85 10.56 7.43 -0.16
N GLN A 86 11.47 6.99 -1.02
CA GLN A 86 11.22 6.62 -2.40
C GLN A 86 11.29 5.09 -2.49
N TRP A 87 10.36 4.48 -3.22
CA TRP A 87 10.34 3.05 -3.43
C TRP A 87 10.38 2.68 -4.92
N ALA A 88 10.85 1.48 -5.20
CA ALA A 88 10.89 0.88 -6.53
C ALA A 88 10.59 -0.62 -6.48
N VAL A 89 10.08 -1.14 -7.60
CA VAL A 89 9.80 -2.56 -7.78
C VAL A 89 10.74 -3.11 -8.87
N ILE A 90 11.36 -4.26 -8.61
CA ILE A 90 12.18 -4.99 -9.58
C ILE A 90 11.48 -6.31 -9.90
N ASP A 91 11.27 -6.61 -11.18
CA ASP A 91 10.85 -7.94 -11.63
C ASP A 91 12.05 -8.89 -11.51
N ALA A 92 11.98 -9.88 -10.62
CA ALA A 92 13.09 -10.81 -10.39
C ALA A 92 13.32 -11.78 -11.56
N ARG A 93 12.41 -11.84 -12.54
CA ARG A 93 12.57 -12.72 -13.71
C ARG A 93 13.42 -12.11 -14.82
N ASN A 94 13.47 -10.78 -14.93
CA ASN A 94 14.16 -10.08 -16.02
C ASN A 94 14.91 -8.80 -15.62
N GLY A 95 14.86 -8.42 -14.34
CA GLY A 95 15.53 -7.24 -13.80
C GLY A 95 14.89 -5.90 -14.17
N LYS A 96 13.71 -5.89 -14.80
CA LYS A 96 12.98 -4.67 -15.14
C LYS A 96 12.59 -3.92 -13.88
N VAL A 97 12.76 -2.60 -13.91
CA VAL A 97 12.51 -1.71 -12.77
C VAL A 97 11.29 -0.85 -13.02
N PHE A 98 10.49 -0.63 -11.99
CA PHE A 98 9.32 0.22 -11.99
C PHE A 98 9.40 1.23 -10.86
N PHE A 99 9.01 2.47 -11.14
CA PHE A 99 8.88 3.55 -10.17
C PHE A 99 7.42 4.08 -10.18
N PRO A 100 6.47 3.37 -9.53
CA PRO A 100 5.11 3.86 -9.40
C PRO A 100 5.08 5.22 -8.71
N LYS A 101 4.24 6.15 -9.19
CA LYS A 101 4.17 7.51 -8.65
C LYS A 101 3.71 7.52 -7.19
N GLU A 102 2.89 6.57 -6.77
CA GLU A 102 2.40 6.44 -5.39
C GLU A 102 3.53 6.15 -4.41
N PHE A 103 4.56 5.45 -4.90
CA PHE A 103 5.79 5.12 -4.19
C PHE A 103 6.85 6.23 -4.24
N ALA A 104 6.60 7.33 -4.95
CA ALA A 104 7.46 8.49 -4.92
C ALA A 104 7.15 9.35 -3.70
N GLY A 105 8.12 9.58 -2.81
CA GLY A 105 7.94 10.46 -1.66
C GLY A 105 6.81 10.03 -0.72
N THR A 106 6.84 8.77 -0.29
CA THR A 106 5.97 8.26 0.78
C THR A 106 6.46 8.75 2.14
N GLY A 107 5.57 9.02 3.08
CA GLY A 107 5.98 9.43 4.43
C GLY A 107 4.81 9.42 5.41
N SER A 108 5.09 9.18 6.69
CA SER A 108 4.07 9.13 7.76
C SER A 108 4.05 10.36 8.65
N GLY A 109 5.02 11.27 8.52
CA GLY A 109 5.09 12.49 9.31
C GLY A 109 3.79 13.30 9.22
N PHE A 110 3.34 13.84 10.36
CA PHE A 110 2.10 14.63 10.46
C PHE A 110 0.80 13.91 10.05
N CYS A 111 0.80 12.57 10.05
CA CYS A 111 -0.41 11.78 9.86
C CYS A 111 -0.75 10.96 11.10
N GLU A 112 -1.87 11.29 11.75
CA GLU A 112 -2.52 10.40 12.71
C GLU A 112 -3.26 9.30 11.93
N LEU A 113 -2.72 8.09 11.95
CA LEU A 113 -3.29 6.94 11.25
C LEU A 113 -4.61 6.49 11.91
N PRO A 114 -5.58 6.00 11.12
CA PRO A 114 -6.84 5.53 11.68
C PRO A 114 -6.64 4.27 12.54
N LYS A 115 -7.35 4.22 13.67
CA LYS A 115 -7.36 3.04 14.54
C LYS A 115 -7.89 1.83 13.77
N ASN A 116 -7.24 0.68 13.96
CA ASN A 116 -7.57 -0.58 13.26
C ASN A 116 -7.54 -0.44 11.72
N GLY A 117 -6.75 0.50 11.19
CA GLY A 117 -6.63 0.76 9.76
C GLY A 117 -5.82 -0.30 9.00
N LEU A 118 -5.11 -1.20 9.68
CA LEU A 118 -4.29 -2.23 9.04
C LEU A 118 -5.01 -3.58 8.91
N PRO A 119 -4.65 -4.38 7.89
CA PRO A 119 -5.14 -5.76 7.75
C PRO A 119 -4.86 -6.61 8.99
N SER A 120 -5.80 -7.47 9.37
CA SER A 120 -5.60 -8.42 10.47
C SER A 120 -4.48 -9.45 10.18
N ASP A 121 -4.11 -9.64 8.91
CA ASP A 121 -3.04 -10.54 8.45
C ASP A 121 -1.80 -9.78 7.94
N ALA A 122 -1.68 -8.49 8.31
CA ALA A 122 -0.47 -7.71 8.12
C ALA A 122 0.70 -8.36 8.87
N PRO A 123 1.95 -8.22 8.37
CA PRO A 123 3.14 -8.55 9.15
C PRO A 123 3.04 -7.94 10.54
N LYS A 124 3.30 -8.73 11.58
CA LYS A 124 3.40 -8.20 12.94
C LYS A 124 4.62 -7.27 12.96
N GLN A 125 4.39 -5.99 13.21
CA GLN A 125 5.48 -5.06 13.45
C GLN A 125 6.04 -5.37 14.84
N GLU A 126 7.30 -5.80 14.91
CA GLU A 126 8.06 -5.73 16.16
C GLU A 126 8.21 -4.24 16.47
N GLU A 127 7.56 -3.75 17.54
CA GLU A 127 7.43 -2.32 17.90
C GLU A 127 8.57 -1.46 17.34
N PRO A 128 8.41 -0.90 16.13
CA PRO A 128 9.46 -0.08 15.59
C PRO A 128 9.25 1.32 16.15
N GLU A 129 10.34 1.95 16.56
CA GLU A 129 10.38 3.37 16.96
C GLU A 129 9.75 4.28 15.88
N TYR A 130 9.64 3.79 14.64
CA TYR A 130 8.94 4.41 13.52
C TYR A 130 8.11 3.38 12.73
N PRO A 131 6.81 3.61 12.45
CA PRO A 131 6.00 2.67 11.69
C PRO A 131 6.49 2.55 10.25
N ASP A 132 6.51 1.31 9.71
CA ASP A 132 6.80 1.10 8.29
C ASP A 132 5.85 1.92 7.41
N VAL A 133 6.43 2.77 6.56
CA VAL A 133 5.67 3.61 5.62
C VAL A 133 5.04 2.76 4.53
N VAL A 134 5.65 1.62 4.16
CA VAL A 134 5.11 0.67 3.18
C VAL A 134 5.13 -0.74 3.75
N ILE A 135 3.95 -1.34 3.88
CA ILE A 135 3.75 -2.70 4.41
C ILE A 135 3.41 -3.64 3.26
N PHE A 136 4.12 -4.76 3.16
CA PHE A 136 3.97 -5.73 2.07
C PHE A 136 4.38 -7.14 2.49
N LYS A 137 4.10 -8.13 1.64
CA LYS A 137 4.47 -9.55 1.84
C LYS A 137 4.93 -10.17 0.54
N ALA A 138 5.86 -11.14 0.62
CA ALA A 138 6.32 -11.89 -0.54
C ALA A 138 5.19 -12.64 -1.24
N ASN A 139 4.25 -13.19 -0.47
CA ASN A 139 3.14 -13.99 -0.96
C ASN A 139 1.86 -13.17 -1.26
N SER A 140 1.96 -11.85 -1.43
CA SER A 140 0.80 -11.01 -1.74
C SER A 140 1.14 -9.94 -2.77
N ARG A 141 0.20 -9.68 -3.69
CA ARG A 141 0.26 -8.53 -4.61
C ARG A 141 -0.15 -7.22 -3.93
N MET A 142 -0.61 -7.26 -2.69
CA MET A 142 -1.03 -6.06 -1.98
C MET A 142 0.16 -5.35 -1.34
N ALA A 143 0.17 -4.02 -1.42
CA ALA A 143 1.00 -3.15 -0.62
C ALA A 143 0.11 -2.10 0.06
N VAL A 144 0.44 -1.77 1.31
CA VAL A 144 -0.25 -0.72 2.08
C VAL A 144 0.74 0.40 2.33
N ILE A 145 0.37 1.64 1.98
CA ILE A 145 1.16 2.82 2.32
C ILE A 145 0.49 3.53 3.50
N ASN A 146 1.25 3.76 4.56
CA ASN A 146 0.83 4.50 5.75
C ASN A 146 1.29 5.95 5.65
N GLY A 147 0.34 6.88 5.78
CA GLY A 147 0.61 8.31 5.73
C GLY A 147 0.28 8.89 4.37
N PHE A 148 1.27 9.47 3.70
CA PHE A 148 1.16 10.15 2.42
C PHE A 148 1.79 9.31 1.29
N THR A 149 1.26 9.48 0.09
CA THR A 149 1.75 8.85 -1.14
C THR A 149 2.14 9.93 -2.16
N GLY A 150 3.01 9.64 -3.13
CA GLY A 150 3.24 10.52 -4.27
C GLY A 150 3.68 11.95 -3.93
N GLY A 151 4.54 12.11 -2.92
CA GLY A 151 5.00 13.41 -2.42
C GLY A 151 3.91 14.22 -1.72
N GLY A 152 2.84 13.56 -1.27
CA GLY A 152 1.69 14.21 -0.62
C GLY A 152 2.05 14.99 0.64
N LEU A 153 3.12 14.60 1.35
CA LEU A 153 3.58 15.29 2.56
C LEU A 153 3.79 16.80 2.33
N ASN A 154 4.32 17.17 1.15
CA ASN A 154 4.64 18.55 0.77
C ASN A 154 3.46 19.31 0.14
N LYS A 155 2.25 18.73 0.10
CA LYS A 155 1.05 19.34 -0.50
C LYS A 155 0.03 19.59 0.59
N GLU A 156 -0.36 20.85 0.79
CA GLU A 156 -1.27 21.29 1.86
C GLU A 156 -2.56 20.46 1.94
N ASN A 157 -3.22 20.24 0.81
CA ASN A 157 -4.50 19.51 0.74
C ASN A 157 -4.36 18.00 0.50
N ALA A 158 -3.16 17.43 0.65
CA ALA A 158 -3.02 15.98 0.53
C ALA A 158 -3.71 15.28 1.70
N LYS A 159 -4.52 14.28 1.36
CA LYS A 159 -5.04 13.34 2.35
C LYS A 159 -3.92 12.42 2.85
N CYS A 160 -4.07 11.98 4.08
CA CYS A 160 -3.20 11.01 4.71
C CYS A 160 -4.04 9.86 5.28
N GLY A 161 -3.46 8.66 5.42
CA GLY A 161 -4.15 7.50 5.97
C GLY A 161 -3.52 6.18 5.53
N ASN A 162 -4.31 5.10 5.48
CA ASN A 162 -3.87 3.83 4.93
C ASN A 162 -4.36 3.70 3.48
N TYR A 163 -3.42 3.69 2.54
CA TYR A 163 -3.69 3.46 1.13
C TYR A 163 -3.39 2.01 0.77
N PHE A 164 -4.38 1.31 0.23
CA PHE A 164 -4.25 -0.08 -0.19
C PHE A 164 -4.12 -0.15 -1.70
N PHE A 165 -3.08 -0.82 -2.17
CA PHE A 165 -2.82 -1.00 -3.59
C PHE A 165 -2.66 -2.47 -3.94
N GLU A 166 -3.25 -2.88 -5.06
CA GLU A 166 -2.87 -4.12 -5.74
C GLU A 166 -1.79 -3.82 -6.80
N TRP A 167 -0.69 -4.55 -6.76
CA TRP A 167 0.30 -4.59 -7.83
C TRP A 167 -0.20 -5.46 -8.99
N THR A 168 -0.34 -4.83 -10.16
CA THR A 168 -0.84 -5.48 -11.39
C THR A 168 0.26 -6.13 -12.22
N GLY A 169 1.51 -6.10 -11.75
CA GLY A 169 2.70 -6.51 -12.52
C GLY A 169 3.45 -5.34 -13.17
N THR A 170 2.80 -4.19 -13.34
CA THR A 170 3.44 -2.98 -13.92
C THR A 170 3.06 -1.66 -13.25
N LYS A 171 1.92 -1.61 -12.57
CA LYS A 171 1.42 -0.43 -11.86
C LYS A 171 0.65 -0.80 -10.60
N LEU A 172 0.53 0.16 -9.70
CA LEU A 172 -0.33 0.06 -8.53
C LEU A 172 -1.76 0.47 -8.91
N LYS A 173 -2.74 -0.34 -8.49
CA LYS A 173 -4.16 -0.03 -8.56
C LYS A 173 -4.66 0.19 -7.14
N GLN A 174 -5.13 1.40 -6.82
CA GLN A 174 -5.72 1.65 -5.50
C GLN A 174 -7.01 0.84 -5.37
N VAL A 175 -7.13 0.09 -4.27
CA VAL A 175 -8.29 -0.77 -3.98
C VAL A 175 -9.11 -0.26 -2.81
N LYS A 176 -8.47 0.45 -1.86
CA LYS A 176 -9.13 1.05 -0.69
C LYS A 176 -8.27 2.21 -0.19
N PHE A 177 -8.94 3.18 0.42
CA PHE A 177 -8.31 4.20 1.24
C PHE A 177 -9.09 4.27 2.55
N ILE A 178 -8.38 4.29 3.67
CA ILE A 178 -8.96 4.55 4.99
C ILE A 178 -8.31 5.84 5.48
N GLU A 179 -9.14 6.87 5.64
CA GLU A 179 -8.70 8.22 5.94
C GLU A 179 -8.17 8.30 7.38
N GLY A 180 -6.96 8.87 7.51
CA GLY A 180 -6.40 9.34 8.77
C GLY A 180 -6.63 10.84 8.93
N LYS A 181 -5.93 11.43 9.90
CA LYS A 181 -6.01 12.86 10.16
C LYS A 181 -4.63 13.51 9.99
N ARG A 182 -4.58 14.54 9.15
CA ARG A 182 -3.41 15.40 9.02
C ARG A 182 -3.34 16.34 10.24
N VAL A 183 -2.16 16.51 10.85
CA VAL A 183 -2.00 17.22 12.14
C VAL A 183 -1.07 18.43 12.13
N ASP A 184 -0.48 18.76 10.98
CA ASP A 184 0.31 19.98 10.73
C ASP A 184 -0.51 21.14 10.13
N THR A 185 -1.83 20.99 10.08
CA THR A 185 -2.78 22.03 9.65
C THR A 185 -3.66 22.43 10.83
N PRO A 186 -3.95 23.73 11.04
CA PRO A 186 -4.78 24.23 12.14
C PRO A 186 -6.19 23.63 12.20
#